data_AF-A0A2V5XGG7-F1
#
_entry.id   AF-A0A2V5XGG7-F1
#
_cell.length_a   1.000
_cell.length_b   1.000
_cell.length_c   1.000
_cell.angle_alpha   90.00
_cell.angle_beta   90.00
_cell.angle_gamma   90.00
#
_symmetry.space_group_name_H-M   'P 1'
#
loop_
_entity.id
_entity.type
_entity.pdbx_description
1 polymer ?
#
loop_
_entity_poly.entity_id
_entity_poly.type
_entity_poly.pdbx_seq_one_letter_code
_entity_poly.pdbx_strand_id
1 'polypeptide(L)'
;MKRSSWLVFETIAMRDTKLETKLRLVALQLENWKKLHDLITYGLDKAKPIISTEQERQFTEIRANLLQEIEYVLRELNILAEVSGKAMSVLQRGVSVRGVRDLSNDEVRRLETDWNGVFTKLGLMQGQLKARRKELAEQTAFDYYLSRLLRRPVTAR
;
A
#
# COMPACT_ATOMS: atom_id res chain seq x y z
N MET A 1 -32.18 -25.39 -10.57
CA MET A 1 -30.85 -24.89 -11.01
C MET A 1 -30.60 -23.40 -10.65
N LYS A 2 -30.98 -22.92 -9.45
CA LYS A 2 -30.82 -21.50 -9.02
C LYS A 2 -29.73 -21.28 -7.94
N ARG A 3 -29.27 -22.32 -7.25
CA ARG A 3 -28.31 -22.22 -6.13
C ARG A 3 -26.87 -21.86 -6.56
N SER A 4 -26.40 -22.36 -7.71
CA SER A 4 -25.02 -22.10 -8.16
C SER A 4 -24.76 -20.64 -8.54
N SER A 5 -25.75 -19.94 -9.09
CA SER A 5 -25.59 -18.53 -9.49
C SER A 5 -25.44 -17.61 -8.28
N TRP A 6 -26.17 -17.88 -7.19
CA TRP A 6 -26.09 -17.08 -5.95
C TRP A 6 -24.73 -17.17 -5.27
N LEU A 7 -24.16 -18.37 -5.16
CA LEU A 7 -22.85 -18.60 -4.56
C LEU A 7 -21.72 -17.90 -5.35
N VAL A 8 -21.85 -17.85 -6.68
CA VAL A 8 -20.88 -17.16 -7.55
C VAL A 8 -20.93 -15.64 -7.31
N PHE A 9 -22.12 -15.04 -7.25
CA PHE A 9 -22.28 -13.61 -6.99
C PHE A 9 -21.74 -13.19 -5.62
N GLU A 10 -22.06 -13.95 -4.57
CA GLU A 10 -21.57 -13.69 -3.21
C GLU A 10 -20.04 -13.77 -3.13
N THR A 11 -19.45 -14.76 -3.80
CA THR A 11 -17.99 -14.91 -3.86
C THR A 11 -17.30 -13.78 -4.65
N ILE A 12 -17.95 -13.22 -5.67
CA ILE A 12 -17.43 -12.06 -6.42
C ILE A 12 -17.50 -10.80 -5.54
N ALA A 13 -18.64 -10.55 -4.90
CA ALA A 13 -18.83 -9.39 -4.03
C ALA A 13 -17.83 -9.37 -2.85
N MET A 14 -17.59 -10.52 -2.22
CA MET A 14 -16.60 -10.62 -1.14
C MET A 14 -15.15 -10.39 -1.62
N ARG A 15 -14.82 -10.81 -2.84
CA ARG A 15 -13.48 -10.60 -3.44
C ARG A 15 -13.25 -9.13 -3.77
N ASP A 16 -14.28 -8.44 -4.25
CA ASP A 16 -14.23 -7.01 -4.56
C ASP A 16 -13.98 -6.18 -3.29
N THR A 17 -14.72 -6.45 -2.20
CA THR A 17 -14.50 -5.79 -0.91
C THR A 17 -13.08 -5.98 -0.38
N LYS A 18 -12.55 -7.22 -0.41
CA LYS A 18 -11.17 -7.48 0.02
C LYS A 18 -10.15 -6.75 -0.84
N LEU A 19 -10.36 -6.69 -2.14
CA LEU A 19 -9.47 -5.99 -3.06
C LEU A 19 -9.47 -4.48 -2.79
N GLU A 20 -10.65 -3.89 -2.60
CA GLU A 20 -10.79 -2.47 -2.28
C GLU A 20 -10.17 -2.12 -0.93
N THR A 21 -10.32 -2.98 0.09
CA THR A 21 -9.60 -2.81 1.36
C THR A 21 -8.09 -2.81 1.15
N LYS A 22 -7.53 -3.77 0.39
CA LYS A 22 -6.09 -3.80 0.09
C LYS A 22 -5.61 -2.57 -0.67
N LEU A 23 -6.41 -2.07 -1.61
CA LEU A 23 -6.11 -0.84 -2.35
C LEU A 23 -6.05 0.38 -1.43
N ARG A 24 -6.98 0.49 -0.47
CA ARG A 24 -6.97 1.57 0.52
C ARG A 24 -5.74 1.47 1.43
N LEU A 25 -5.44 0.28 1.94
CA LEU A 25 -4.28 0.05 2.82
C LEU A 25 -2.96 0.41 2.13
N VAL A 26 -2.75 -0.06 0.90
CA VAL A 26 -1.49 0.24 0.18
C VAL A 26 -1.38 1.72 -0.19
N ALA A 27 -2.49 2.40 -0.51
CA ALA A 27 -2.49 3.84 -0.78
C ALA A 27 -2.11 4.65 0.46
N LEU A 28 -2.72 4.33 1.61
CA LEU A 28 -2.40 4.98 2.88
C LEU A 28 -0.93 4.76 3.28
N GLN A 29 -0.42 3.53 3.14
CA GLN A 29 0.97 3.25 3.42
C GLN A 29 1.91 4.02 2.48
N LEU A 30 1.66 4.04 1.17
CA LEU A 30 2.48 4.83 0.24
C LEU A 30 2.53 6.31 0.62
N GLU A 31 1.42 6.89 1.06
CA GLU A 31 1.38 8.27 1.55
C GLU A 31 2.21 8.45 2.83
N ASN A 32 2.08 7.57 3.80
CA ASN A 32 2.84 7.64 5.06
C ASN A 32 4.35 7.46 4.83
N TRP A 33 4.75 6.50 3.99
CA TRP A 33 6.15 6.28 3.61
C TRP A 33 6.74 7.48 2.85
N LYS A 34 5.93 8.15 2.03
CA LYS A 34 6.33 9.40 1.35
C LYS A 34 6.51 10.55 2.34
N LYS A 35 5.54 10.78 3.25
CA LYS A 35 5.66 11.83 4.27
C LYS A 35 6.88 11.63 5.18
N LEU A 36 7.15 10.38 5.57
CA LEU A 36 8.36 10.04 6.32
C LEU A 36 9.62 10.40 5.52
N HIS A 37 9.65 10.03 4.24
CA HIS A 37 10.79 10.33 3.36
C HIS A 37 11.03 11.82 3.17
N ASP A 38 9.97 12.62 3.05
CA ASP A 38 10.09 14.07 2.90
C ASP A 38 10.77 14.69 4.14
N LEU A 39 10.45 14.20 5.34
CA LEU A 39 11.10 14.61 6.58
C LEU A 39 12.53 14.07 6.73
N ILE A 40 12.79 12.83 6.29
CA ILE A 40 14.15 12.27 6.22
C ILE A 40 15.01 13.13 5.31
N THR A 41 14.55 13.43 4.10
CA THR A 41 15.26 14.25 3.11
C THR A 41 15.55 15.64 3.66
N TYR A 42 14.59 16.24 4.37
CA TYR A 42 14.82 17.50 5.07
C TYR A 42 15.94 17.39 6.13
N GLY A 43 15.94 16.32 6.93
CA GLY A 43 16.98 16.09 7.95
C GLY A 43 18.37 15.87 7.36
N LEU A 44 18.46 15.20 6.21
CA LEU A 44 19.71 14.93 5.49
C LEU A 44 20.31 16.18 4.84
N ASP A 45 19.48 17.14 4.42
CA ASP A 45 19.95 18.40 3.86
C ASP A 45 20.49 19.31 4.98
N LYS A 46 21.81 19.22 5.20
CA LYS A 46 22.52 20.00 6.22
C LYS A 46 22.45 21.52 6.00
N ALA A 47 22.10 21.98 4.78
CA ALA A 47 21.89 23.39 4.50
C ALA A 47 20.52 23.91 4.97
N LYS A 48 19.57 23.02 5.31
CA LYS A 48 18.26 23.41 5.85
C LYS A 48 18.36 24.04 7.24
N PRO A 49 17.46 24.99 7.56
CA PRO A 49 17.44 25.67 8.84
C PRO A 49 17.16 24.72 10.00
N ILE A 50 17.29 25.26 11.22
CA ILE A 50 17.06 24.54 12.47
C ILE A 50 15.76 23.73 12.38
N ILE A 51 15.87 22.44 12.70
CA ILE A 51 14.74 21.51 12.75
C ILE A 51 13.75 22.03 13.81
N SER A 52 12.55 22.36 13.37
CA SER A 52 11.51 22.87 14.27
C SER A 52 10.98 21.75 15.18
N THR A 53 10.44 22.14 16.33
CA THR A 53 9.77 21.20 17.24
C THR A 53 8.57 20.51 16.58
N GLU A 54 7.86 21.22 15.71
CA GLU A 54 6.72 20.68 14.97
C GLU A 54 7.15 19.62 13.95
N GLN A 55 8.25 19.83 13.22
CA GLN A 55 8.78 18.83 12.29
C GLN A 55 9.20 17.54 13.02
N GLU A 56 9.77 17.67 14.20
CA GLU A 56 10.12 16.52 15.03
C GLU A 56 8.89 15.77 15.51
N ARG A 57 7.87 16.49 15.98
CA ARG A 57 6.59 15.91 16.36
C ARG A 57 5.99 15.13 15.18
N GLN A 58 5.89 15.74 14.00
CA GLN A 58 5.38 15.11 12.79
C GLN A 58 6.16 13.85 12.42
N PHE A 59 7.48 13.89 12.49
CA PHE A 59 8.32 12.73 12.22
C PHE A 59 8.00 11.58 13.17
N THR A 60 7.97 11.86 14.47
CA THR A 60 7.71 10.84 15.50
C THR A 60 6.30 10.24 15.37
N GLU A 61 5.30 11.05 15.03
CA GLU A 61 3.93 10.60 14.82
C GLU A 61 3.81 9.69 13.60
N ILE A 62 4.36 10.10 12.45
CA ILE A 62 4.35 9.28 11.23
C ILE A 62 5.08 7.95 11.48
N ARG A 63 6.25 8.02 12.12
CA ARG A 63 7.03 6.82 12.47
C ARG A 63 6.27 5.89 13.40
N ALA A 64 5.61 6.43 14.43
CA ALA A 64 4.83 5.63 15.38
C ALA A 64 3.66 4.94 14.69
N ASN A 65 2.92 5.66 13.84
CA ASN A 65 1.82 5.10 13.05
C ASN A 65 2.32 3.97 12.13
N LEU A 66 3.43 4.20 11.43
CA LEU A 66 4.05 3.17 10.59
C LEU A 66 4.46 1.94 11.42
N LEU A 67 5.12 2.11 12.56
CA LEU A 67 5.51 0.99 13.43
C LEU A 67 4.32 0.16 13.92
N GLN A 68 3.19 0.81 14.24
CA GLN A 68 1.98 0.14 14.71
C GLN A 68 1.28 -0.66 13.59
N GLU A 69 1.27 -0.12 12.37
CA GLU A 69 0.48 -0.69 11.27
C GLU A 69 1.26 -1.63 10.35
N ILE A 70 2.59 -1.47 10.25
CA ILE A 70 3.37 -2.04 9.15
C ILE A 70 3.25 -3.56 9.08
N GLU A 71 3.30 -4.26 10.21
CA GLU A 71 3.21 -5.72 10.20
C GLU A 71 1.86 -6.21 9.66
N TYR A 72 0.76 -5.60 10.12
CA TYR A 72 -0.59 -5.91 9.66
C TYR A 72 -0.71 -5.66 8.15
N VAL A 73 -0.29 -4.49 7.67
CA VAL A 73 -0.44 -4.14 6.25
C VAL A 73 0.40 -5.06 5.37
N LEU A 74 1.65 -5.34 5.75
CA LEU A 74 2.51 -6.23 4.97
C LEU A 74 1.98 -7.68 4.93
N ARG A 75 1.35 -8.16 6.01
CA ARG A 75 0.64 -9.46 6.03
C ARG A 75 -0.55 -9.46 5.09
N GLU A 76 -1.40 -8.43 5.15
CA GLU A 76 -2.61 -8.33 4.32
C GLU A 76 -2.27 -8.22 2.83
N LEU A 77 -1.14 -7.57 2.51
CA LEU A 77 -0.61 -7.48 1.15
C LEU A 77 0.22 -8.70 0.72
N ASN A 78 0.45 -9.67 1.61
CA ASN A 78 1.27 -10.87 1.37
C ASN A 78 2.70 -10.56 0.91
N ILE A 79 3.32 -9.55 1.52
CA ILE A 79 4.71 -9.12 1.23
C ILE A 79 5.59 -9.04 2.49
N LEU A 80 5.07 -9.48 3.65
CA LEU A 80 5.79 -9.41 4.93
C LEU A 80 7.20 -9.98 4.86
N ALA A 81 7.37 -11.20 4.34
CA ALA A 81 8.68 -11.86 4.27
C ALA A 81 9.68 -11.12 3.37
N GLU A 82 9.20 -10.35 2.40
CA GLU A 82 10.07 -9.68 1.42
C GLU A 82 10.59 -8.32 1.91
N VAL A 83 9.80 -7.61 2.72
CA VAL A 83 10.10 -6.20 3.05
C VAL A 83 10.11 -5.86 4.53
N SER A 84 9.73 -6.78 5.44
CA SER A 84 9.71 -6.49 6.88
C SER A 84 11.07 -6.02 7.40
N GLY A 85 12.16 -6.72 7.05
CA GLY A 85 13.51 -6.35 7.48
C GLY A 85 13.94 -4.95 7.00
N LYS A 86 13.63 -4.61 5.74
CA LYS A 86 13.90 -3.28 5.17
C LYS A 86 13.06 -2.21 5.85
N ALA A 87 11.77 -2.47 6.07
CA ALA A 87 10.88 -1.54 6.75
C ALA A 87 11.36 -1.25 8.18
N MET A 88 11.72 -2.29 8.93
CA MET A 88 12.26 -2.13 10.28
C MET A 88 13.61 -1.40 10.28
N SER A 89 14.49 -1.69 9.32
CA SER A 89 15.77 -0.98 9.16
C SER A 89 15.56 0.53 8.98
N VAL A 90 14.60 0.95 8.14
CA VAL A 90 14.27 2.39 7.97
C VAL A 90 13.71 2.98 9.26
N LEU A 91 12.73 2.33 9.87
CA LEU A 91 12.04 2.83 11.05
C LEU A 91 12.93 2.87 12.31
N GLN A 92 14.06 2.15 12.31
CA GLN A 92 15.02 2.14 13.42
C GLN A 92 16.19 3.11 13.22
N ARG A 93 16.66 3.33 11.98
CA ARG A 93 17.81 4.21 11.70
C ARG A 93 17.48 5.69 11.82
N GLY A 94 16.23 6.09 11.59
CA GLY A 94 15.76 7.46 11.82
C GLY A 94 14.75 7.47 12.95
N VAL A 95 15.17 7.76 14.19
CA VAL A 95 14.26 7.88 15.34
C VAL A 95 13.67 9.29 15.48
N SER A 96 14.31 10.28 14.86
CA SER A 96 13.96 11.70 14.87
C SER A 96 14.59 12.39 13.64
N VAL A 97 14.14 13.59 13.29
CA VAL A 97 14.74 14.37 12.20
C VAL A 97 16.19 14.74 12.53
N ARG A 98 16.48 15.04 13.80
CA ARG A 98 17.86 15.26 14.27
C ARG A 98 18.71 14.01 14.17
N GLY A 99 18.18 12.85 14.58
CA GLY A 99 18.88 11.58 14.46
C GLY A 99 19.22 11.25 13.01
N VAL A 100 18.33 11.56 12.06
CA VAL A 100 18.60 11.45 10.63
C VAL A 100 19.74 12.37 10.18
N ARG A 101 19.79 13.62 10.68
CA ARG A 101 20.84 14.59 10.36
C ARG A 101 22.24 14.15 10.82
N ASP A 102 22.28 13.34 11.87
CA ASP A 102 23.51 12.84 12.48
C ASP A 102 24.00 11.52 11.87
N LEU A 103 23.26 10.94 10.92
CA LEU A 103 23.66 9.70 10.24
C LEU A 103 24.95 9.87 9.45
N SER A 104 25.79 8.83 9.48
CA SER A 104 26.94 8.71 8.60
C SER A 104 26.50 8.45 7.15
N ASN A 105 27.36 8.80 6.19
CA ASN A 105 27.06 8.57 4.76
C ASN A 105 26.69 7.12 4.43
N ASP A 106 27.28 6.15 5.12
CA ASP A 106 26.98 4.73 4.91
C ASP A 106 25.61 4.34 5.49
N GLU A 107 25.22 4.94 6.61
CA GLU A 107 23.88 4.77 7.16
C GLU A 107 22.82 5.43 6.28
N VAL A 108 23.12 6.60 5.71
CA VAL A 108 22.24 7.29 4.74
C VAL A 108 22.02 6.43 3.51
N ARG A 109 23.08 5.89 2.89
CA ARG A 109 22.95 5.00 1.72
C ARG A 109 22.11 3.76 2.01
N ARG A 110 22.29 3.16 3.19
CA ARG A 110 21.50 2.01 3.63
C ARG A 110 20.04 2.39 3.86
N LEU A 111 19.79 3.52 4.53
CA LEU A 111 18.45 4.07 4.76
C LEU A 111 17.72 4.28 3.43
N GLU A 112 18.36 4.93 2.46
CA GLU A 112 17.80 5.18 1.13
C GLU A 112 17.54 3.87 0.38
N THR A 113 18.47 2.92 0.45
CA THR A 113 18.32 1.60 -0.21
C THR A 113 17.12 0.84 0.36
N ASP A 114 17.02 0.78 1.68
CA ASP A 114 15.93 0.06 2.35
C ASP A 114 14.59 0.76 2.13
N TRP A 115 14.55 2.09 2.22
CA TRP A 115 13.35 2.88 1.94
C TRP A 115 12.87 2.67 0.51
N ASN A 116 13.76 2.76 -0.48
CA ASN A 116 13.44 2.50 -1.88
C ASN A 116 12.92 1.08 -2.10
N GLY A 117 13.50 0.10 -1.40
CA GLY A 117 13.05 -1.29 -1.46
C GLY A 117 11.61 -1.47 -0.97
N VAL A 118 11.25 -0.83 0.14
CA VAL A 118 9.88 -0.86 0.68
C VAL A 118 8.91 -0.12 -0.26
N PHE A 119 9.26 1.11 -0.63
CA PHE A 119 8.40 1.98 -1.45
C PHE A 119 8.11 1.35 -2.82
N THR A 120 9.13 0.79 -3.47
CA THR A 120 8.99 0.08 -4.75
C THR A 120 8.04 -1.11 -4.64
N LYS A 121 8.20 -1.95 -3.60
CA LYS A 121 7.33 -3.12 -3.44
C LYS A 121 5.87 -2.71 -3.19
N LEU A 122 5.63 -1.70 -2.36
CA LEU A 122 4.29 -1.15 -2.15
C LEU A 122 3.70 -0.60 -3.46
N GLY A 123 4.49 0.10 -4.26
CA GLY A 123 4.07 0.61 -5.58
C GLY A 123 3.70 -0.51 -6.55
N LEU A 124 4.50 -1.57 -6.61
CA LEU A 124 4.21 -2.76 -7.42
C LEU A 124 2.90 -3.43 -6.97
N MET A 125 2.70 -3.60 -5.65
CA MET A 125 1.46 -4.17 -5.11
C MET A 125 0.24 -3.32 -5.46
N GLN A 126 0.35 -1.99 -5.37
CA GLN A 126 -0.73 -1.10 -5.77
C GLN A 126 -1.06 -1.28 -7.27
N GLY A 127 -0.04 -1.37 -8.13
CA GLY A 127 -0.21 -1.61 -9.56
C GLY A 127 -0.94 -2.93 -9.85
N GLN A 128 -0.51 -4.02 -9.20
CA GLN A 128 -1.13 -5.35 -9.33
C GLN A 128 -2.59 -5.36 -8.87
N LEU A 129 -2.90 -4.70 -7.75
CA LEU A 129 -4.27 -4.61 -7.24
C LEU A 129 -5.17 -3.78 -8.17
N LYS A 130 -4.65 -2.67 -8.73
CA LYS A 130 -5.37 -1.85 -9.71
C LYS A 130 -5.66 -2.63 -11.00
N ALA A 131 -4.71 -3.43 -11.47
CA ALA A 131 -4.90 -4.31 -12.63
C ALA A 131 -6.00 -5.36 -12.37
N ARG A 132 -5.93 -6.06 -11.23
CA ARG A 132 -6.96 -7.04 -10.82
C ARG A 132 -8.35 -6.42 -10.69
N ARG A 133 -8.44 -5.19 -10.19
CA ARG A 133 -9.72 -4.47 -10.13
C ARG A 133 -10.33 -4.29 -11.51
N LYS A 134 -9.51 -3.90 -12.49
CA LYS A 134 -9.96 -3.70 -13.88
C LYS A 134 -10.44 -5.01 -14.49
N GLU A 135 -9.71 -6.10 -14.29
CA GLU A 135 -10.10 -7.44 -14.75
C GLU A 135 -11.44 -7.90 -14.16
N LEU A 136 -11.68 -7.68 -12.86
CA LEU A 136 -12.95 -8.02 -12.21
C LEU A 136 -14.12 -7.17 -12.74
N ALA A 137 -13.88 -5.89 -13.03
CA ALA A 137 -14.89 -5.02 -13.61
C ALA A 137 -15.29 -5.47 -15.03
N GLU A 138 -14.31 -5.88 -15.85
CA GLU A 138 -14.53 -6.43 -17.19
C GLU A 138 -15.31 -7.76 -17.14
N GLN A 139 -14.99 -8.65 -16.21
CA GLN A 139 -15.74 -9.91 -15.99
C GLN A 139 -17.20 -9.65 -15.60
N THR A 140 -17.42 -8.70 -14.68
CA THR A 140 -18.78 -8.37 -14.22
C THR A 140 -19.62 -7.77 -15.35
N ALA A 141 -19.02 -6.93 -16.19
CA ALA A 141 -19.69 -6.41 -17.39
C ALA A 141 -20.04 -7.54 -18.38
N PHE A 142 -19.11 -8.46 -18.64
CA PHE A 142 -19.34 -9.60 -19.51
C PHE A 142 -20.50 -10.48 -19.01
N ASP A 143 -20.52 -10.84 -17.72
CA ASP A 143 -21.60 -11.62 -17.12
C ASP A 143 -22.96 -10.91 -17.24
N TYR A 144 -22.98 -9.60 -17.05
CA TYR A 144 -24.18 -8.77 -17.24
C TYR A 144 -24.69 -8.86 -18.69
N TYR A 145 -23.82 -8.72 -19.69
CA TYR A 145 -24.21 -8.83 -21.10
C TYR A 145 -24.63 -10.26 -21.50
N LEU A 146 -23.91 -11.28 -21.02
CA LEU A 146 -24.22 -12.69 -21.31
C LEU A 146 -25.59 -13.09 -20.71
N SER A 147 -25.86 -12.71 -19.46
CA SER A 147 -27.15 -12.99 -18.82
C SER A 147 -28.32 -12.30 -19.53
N ARG A 148 -28.09 -11.14 -20.16
CA ARG A 148 -29.09 -10.44 -20.98
C ARG A 148 -29.35 -11.12 -22.32
N LEU A 149 -28.32 -11.69 -22.95
CA LEU A 149 -28.47 -12.46 -24.20
C LEU A 149 -29.22 -13.78 -23.96
N LEU A 150 -28.92 -14.48 -22.87
CA LEU A 150 -29.56 -15.75 -22.51
C LEU A 150 -30.98 -15.60 -21.95
N ARG A 151 -31.36 -14.40 -21.47
CA ARG A 151 -32.71 -14.09 -20.97
C ARG A 151 -33.71 -13.67 -22.03
N ARG A 152 -33.33 -13.56 -23.31
CA ARG A 152 -34.34 -13.41 -24.38
C ARG A 152 -35.07 -14.75 -24.53
N PRO A 153 -36.37 -14.86 -24.21
CA PRO A 153 -37.10 -16.07 -24.56
C PRO A 153 -37.06 -16.20 -26.08
N VAL A 154 -36.57 -17.34 -26.55
CA VAL A 154 -36.87 -17.82 -27.90
C VAL A 154 -38.35 -18.19 -27.90
N THR A 155 -39.22 -17.19 -27.87
CA THR A 155 -40.63 -17.31 -28.26
C THR A 155 -40.73 -16.63 -29.61
N ALA A 156 -40.31 -17.37 -30.63
CA ALA A 156 -40.65 -17.06 -32.00
C ALA A 156 -41.22 -18.33 -32.63
N ARG A 157 -42.50 -18.23 -32.95
CA ARG A 157 -43.38 -19.11 -33.74
C ARG A 157 -44.03 -20.27 -33.01
#